data_AF-A0A945GHS4-F1
#
_entry.id   AF-A0A945GHS4-F1
#
_cell.length_a   1.000
_cell.length_b   1.000
_cell.length_c   1.000
_cell.angle_alpha   90.00
_cell.angle_beta   90.00
_cell.angle_gamma   90.00
#
_symmetry.space_group_name_H-M   'P 1'
#
loop_
_entity.id
_entity.type
_entity.pdbx_description
1 polymer ?
#
loop_
_entity_poly.entity_id
_entity_poly.type
_entity_poly.pdbx_seq_one_letter_code
_entity_poly.pdbx_strand_id
1 'polypeptide(L)'
;FKKNKFYRLSKNSLLLSEPGSSGILIGTMKENDEIEATGKTNNFVLIESDNEKTISWIRNSNLKPLASISKSNNISKHYEEAPKISVKSSIADKDNEIRITSHIKDSTNLKNINYFLNEKKIRLISKNEKFINDSFNIKLKPGRNKLYIIASDKKDIKTYKEIFITNNDE
;
A
#
# COMPACT_ATOMS: atom_id res chain seq x y z
N PHE A 1 4.86 24.48 30.60
CA PHE A 1 3.67 23.77 30.11
C PHE A 1 3.95 22.26 30.09
N LYS A 2 3.40 21.48 31.03
CA LYS A 2 3.47 20.01 30.92
C LYS A 2 2.69 19.59 29.68
N LYS A 3 3.36 19.00 28.69
CA LYS A 3 2.69 18.45 27.51
C LYS A 3 1.78 17.31 27.99
N ASN A 4 0.47 17.44 27.80
CA ASN A 4 -0.47 16.37 28.12
C ASN A 4 -0.08 15.11 27.34
N LYS A 5 0.12 14.01 28.08
CA LYS A 5 0.51 12.71 27.52
C LYS A 5 -0.72 11.85 27.21
N PHE A 6 -1.85 12.11 27.87
CA PHE A 6 -3.05 11.28 27.74
C PHE A 6 -4.15 12.03 26.99
N TYR A 7 -4.90 11.31 26.17
CA TYR A 7 -5.99 11.86 25.38
C TYR A 7 -7.17 10.89 25.27
N ARG A 8 -8.37 11.43 25.09
CA ARG A 8 -9.57 10.70 24.70
C ARG A 8 -9.96 11.04 23.27
N LEU A 9 -10.35 10.05 22.48
CA LEU A 9 -10.91 10.26 21.15
C LEU A 9 -12.28 10.93 21.24
N SER A 10 -12.46 12.06 20.56
CA SER A 10 -13.74 12.78 20.47
C SER A 10 -14.68 12.26 19.39
N LYS A 11 -14.21 11.30 18.59
CA LYS A 11 -14.94 10.60 17.51
C LYS A 11 -14.13 9.39 17.05
N ASN A 12 -14.78 8.48 16.32
CA ASN A 12 -14.08 7.40 15.60
C ASN A 12 -12.93 7.97 14.76
N SER A 13 -11.75 7.37 14.88
CA SER A 13 -10.54 7.88 14.26
C SER A 13 -9.76 6.81 13.52
N LEU A 14 -9.08 7.23 12.46
CA LEU A 14 -8.16 6.42 11.66
C LEU A 14 -6.76 6.49 12.26
N LEU A 15 -6.06 5.36 12.23
CA LEU A 15 -4.65 5.24 12.59
C LEU A 15 -3.82 5.22 11.30
N LEU A 16 -2.77 6.06 11.25
CA LEU A 16 -1.91 6.19 10.08
C LEU A 16 -0.50 5.70 10.38
N SER A 17 0.17 5.11 9.40
CA SER A 17 1.59 4.74 9.50
C SER A 17 2.51 5.96 9.66
N GLU A 18 2.12 7.11 9.10
CA GLU A 18 2.89 8.35 9.06
C GLU A 18 1.98 9.57 9.28
N PRO A 19 2.51 10.71 9.80
CA PRO A 19 1.72 11.90 10.06
C PRO A 19 1.50 12.69 8.75
N GLY A 20 0.46 12.37 7.99
CA GLY A 20 0.16 13.10 6.75
C GLY A 20 -0.95 12.49 5.91
N SER A 21 -1.24 13.12 4.78
CA SER A 21 -2.21 12.60 3.79
C SER A 21 -1.70 11.39 3.01
N SER A 22 -0.38 11.14 3.03
CA SER A 22 0.27 9.96 2.44
C SER A 22 0.33 8.76 3.39
N GLY A 23 -0.08 8.91 4.65
CA GLY A 23 -0.04 7.83 5.62
C GLY A 23 -0.96 6.67 5.23
N ILE A 24 -0.46 5.45 5.34
CA ILE A 24 -1.23 4.22 5.11
C ILE A 24 -2.18 4.03 6.29
N LEU A 25 -3.42 3.60 6.01
CA LEU A 25 -4.35 3.25 7.08
C LEU A 25 -3.89 1.92 7.70
N ILE A 26 -3.60 1.94 9.00
CA ILE A 26 -3.14 0.76 9.76
C ILE A 26 -4.18 0.27 10.76
N GLY A 27 -5.24 1.06 11.00
CA GLY A 27 -6.32 0.67 11.90
C GLY A 27 -7.32 1.77 12.18
N THR A 28 -8.26 1.45 13.05
CA THR A 28 -9.27 2.38 13.56
C THR A 28 -9.38 2.27 15.08
N MET A 29 -9.80 3.37 15.69
CA MET A 29 -10.13 3.46 17.11
C MET A 29 -11.50 4.11 17.26
N LYS A 30 -12.22 3.70 18.29
CA LYS A 30 -13.59 4.14 18.55
C LYS A 30 -13.58 5.45 19.33
N GLU A 31 -14.68 6.20 19.19
CA GLU A 31 -14.94 7.33 20.08
C GLU A 31 -14.86 6.89 21.55
N ASN A 32 -14.34 7.79 22.40
CA ASN A 32 -14.09 7.58 23.82
C ASN A 32 -12.93 6.65 24.19
N ASP A 33 -12.24 6.04 23.23
CA ASP A 33 -10.97 5.35 23.50
C ASP A 33 -9.93 6.34 24.08
N GLU A 34 -9.09 5.87 25.01
CA GLU A 34 -8.15 6.68 25.78
C GLU A 34 -6.70 6.30 25.50
N ILE A 35 -5.95 7.15 24.82
CA ILE A 35 -4.60 6.87 24.34
C ILE A 35 -3.52 7.54 25.20
N GLU A 36 -2.39 6.85 25.31
CA GLU A 36 -1.14 7.44 25.77
C GLU A 36 -0.28 7.82 24.57
N ALA A 37 0.13 9.09 24.53
CA ALA A 37 1.00 9.62 23.50
C ALA A 37 2.47 9.33 23.82
N THR A 38 3.18 8.76 22.84
CA THR A 38 4.64 8.60 22.88
C THR A 38 5.36 9.75 22.15
N GLY A 39 4.65 10.51 21.31
CA GLY A 39 5.17 11.65 20.56
C GLY A 39 4.07 12.55 20.00
N LYS A 40 4.44 13.72 19.47
CA LYS A 40 3.47 14.71 18.95
C LYS A 40 4.08 15.67 17.91
N THR A 41 3.31 15.98 16.88
CA THR A 41 3.52 17.10 15.95
C THR A 41 2.40 18.14 16.11
N ASN A 42 2.43 19.22 15.31
CA ASN A 42 1.37 20.24 15.33
C ASN A 42 -0.02 19.66 15.04
N ASN A 43 -0.10 18.64 14.19
CA ASN A 43 -1.37 18.10 13.70
C ASN A 43 -1.62 16.65 14.09
N PHE A 44 -0.63 15.93 14.64
CA PHE A 44 -0.76 14.50 14.96
C PHE A 44 -0.16 14.14 16.33
N VAL A 45 -0.72 13.11 16.95
CA VAL A 45 -0.18 12.39 18.11
C VAL A 45 0.33 11.04 17.66
N LEU A 46 1.51 10.66 18.16
CA LEU A 46 2.08 9.33 18.02
C LEU A 46 1.65 8.46 19.20
N ILE A 47 1.17 7.26 18.89
CA ILE A 47 0.82 6.23 19.88
C ILE A 47 1.56 4.94 19.55
N GLU A 48 1.82 4.15 20.59
CA GLU A 48 2.35 2.79 20.47
C GLU A 48 1.30 1.83 21.01
N SER A 49 1.01 0.76 20.26
CA SER A 49 0.10 -0.29 20.72
C SER A 49 0.81 -1.26 21.67
N ASP A 50 0.23 -1.48 22.84
CA ASP A 50 0.78 -2.33 23.92
C ASP A 50 1.12 -3.76 23.47
N ASN A 51 0.38 -4.34 22.51
CA ASN A 51 0.52 -5.76 22.16
C ASN A 51 1.60 -6.06 21.12
N GLU A 52 1.92 -5.12 20.23
CA GLU A 52 2.77 -5.40 19.05
C GLU A 52 3.79 -4.31 18.73
N LYS A 53 3.96 -3.31 19.61
CA LYS A 53 4.85 -2.15 19.37
C LYS A 53 4.59 -1.46 18.02
N THR A 54 3.35 -1.53 17.53
CA THR A 54 2.97 -0.86 16.29
C THR A 54 2.84 0.64 16.58
N ILE A 55 3.69 1.42 15.92
CA ILE A 55 3.71 2.88 16.00
C ILE A 55 2.68 3.44 15.03
N SER A 56 1.78 4.29 15.53
CA SER A 56 0.66 4.84 14.77
C SER A 56 0.45 6.34 15.02
N TRP A 57 -0.06 7.05 14.02
CA TRP A 57 -0.38 8.48 14.10
C TRP A 57 -1.88 8.75 14.05
N ILE A 58 -2.36 9.62 14.93
CA ILE A 58 -3.76 10.09 15.02
C ILE A 58 -3.79 11.60 14.89
N ARG A 59 -4.81 12.16 14.22
CA ARG A 59 -4.97 13.62 14.13
C ARG A 59 -5.30 14.26 15.48
N ASN A 60 -4.59 15.32 15.84
CA ASN A 60 -4.81 16.13 17.05
C ASN A 60 -6.25 16.65 17.13
N SER A 61 -6.86 16.98 15.99
CA SER A 61 -8.23 17.48 15.89
C SER A 61 -9.30 16.50 16.41
N ASN A 62 -8.94 15.23 16.59
CA ASN A 62 -9.85 14.19 17.04
C ASN A 62 -9.67 13.87 18.54
N LEU A 63 -8.82 14.62 19.25
CA LEU A 63 -8.36 14.27 20.59
C LEU A 63 -8.74 15.36 21.60
N LYS A 64 -9.21 14.93 22.77
CA LYS A 64 -9.41 15.74 23.97
C LYS A 64 -8.37 15.37 25.00
N PRO A 65 -7.60 16.30 25.57
CA PRO A 65 -6.59 15.97 26.56
C PRO A 65 -7.20 15.39 27.85
N LEU A 66 -6.49 14.47 28.50
CA LEU A 66 -6.83 13.87 29.78
C LEU A 66 -5.68 14.03 30.79
N ALA A 67 -6.03 13.97 32.08
CA ALA A 67 -5.06 13.93 33.17
C ALA A 67 -4.45 12.53 33.37
N SER A 68 -5.23 11.47 33.15
CA SER A 68 -4.83 10.07 33.25
C SER A 68 -5.76 9.17 32.41
N ILE A 69 -5.38 7.92 32.21
CA ILE A 69 -6.18 6.89 31.52
C ILE A 69 -6.85 5.98 32.56
N SER A 70 -8.08 5.55 32.27
CA SER A 70 -8.91 4.66 33.07
C SER A 70 -9.09 3.26 32.45
N LYS A 71 -8.99 3.13 31.12
CA LYS A 71 -9.04 1.85 30.38
C LYS A 71 -8.06 1.88 29.21
N SER A 72 -7.31 0.80 28.99
CA SER A 72 -6.46 0.66 27.80
C SER A 72 -7.27 0.26 26.56
N ASN A 73 -6.73 0.57 25.38
CA ASN A 73 -7.46 0.58 24.12
C ASN A 73 -7.48 -0.75 23.40
N ASN A 74 -8.57 -1.02 22.68
CA ASN A 74 -8.64 -2.08 21.68
C ASN A 74 -8.52 -1.47 20.28
N ILE A 75 -7.31 -1.43 19.74
CA ILE A 75 -7.06 -1.03 18.35
C ILE A 75 -7.64 -2.08 17.41
N SER A 76 -8.57 -1.67 16.54
CA SER A 76 -9.07 -2.50 15.46
C SER A 76 -8.16 -2.35 14.25
N LYS A 77 -7.21 -3.29 14.09
CA LYS A 77 -6.22 -3.24 13.01
C LYS A 77 -6.86 -3.42 11.65
N HIS A 78 -6.43 -2.59 10.72
CA HIS A 78 -6.79 -2.67 9.31
C HIS A 78 -5.48 -2.48 8.55
N TYR A 79 -4.82 -3.57 8.19
CA TYR A 79 -3.68 -3.48 7.29
C TYR A 79 -4.23 -3.32 5.87
N GLU A 80 -3.95 -2.18 5.25
CA GLU A 80 -4.13 -2.06 3.81
C GLU A 80 -3.09 -2.94 3.12
N GLU A 81 -3.59 -4.01 2.49
CA GLU A 81 -2.74 -4.88 1.70
C GLU A 81 -2.26 -4.13 0.46
N ALA A 82 -0.99 -4.33 0.09
CA ALA A 82 -0.49 -3.88 -1.19
C ALA A 82 -1.29 -4.52 -2.34
N PRO A 83 -1.26 -3.92 -3.55
CA PRO A 83 -1.90 -4.53 -4.70
C PRO A 83 -1.43 -5.98 -4.93
N LYS A 84 -2.29 -6.80 -5.54
CA LYS A 84 -1.98 -8.19 -5.88
C LYS A 84 -1.79 -8.31 -7.39
N ILE A 85 -0.64 -8.82 -7.82
CA ILE A 85 -0.30 -9.03 -9.23
C ILE A 85 -0.34 -10.52 -9.58
N SER A 86 -1.22 -10.88 -10.51
CA SER A 86 -1.21 -12.18 -11.19
C SER A 86 -0.88 -11.99 -12.66
N VAL A 87 -0.01 -12.84 -13.21
CA VAL A 87 0.46 -12.72 -14.59
C VAL A 87 0.56 -14.12 -15.16
N LYS A 88 0.11 -14.25 -16.40
CA LYS A 88 0.30 -15.41 -17.24
C LYS A 88 0.96 -14.95 -18.54
N SER A 89 1.89 -15.75 -19.03
CA SER A 89 2.49 -15.58 -20.35
C SER A 89 2.18 -16.81 -21.18
N SER A 90 1.83 -16.60 -22.45
CA SER A 90 1.69 -17.68 -23.44
C SER A 90 2.48 -17.30 -24.68
N ILE A 91 3.14 -18.28 -25.29
CA ILE A 91 3.83 -18.10 -26.57
C ILE A 91 2.76 -17.81 -27.62
N ALA A 92 2.95 -16.77 -28.43
CA ALA A 92 2.14 -16.56 -29.62
C ALA A 92 2.90 -17.20 -30.79
N ASP A 93 2.21 -17.97 -31.62
CA ASP A 93 2.81 -18.96 -32.53
C ASP A 93 3.74 -18.44 -33.64
N LYS A 94 4.13 -17.14 -33.68
CA LYS A 94 5.07 -16.59 -34.68
C LYS A 94 5.92 -15.43 -34.11
N ASP A 95 7.20 -15.38 -34.52
CA ASP A 95 8.13 -14.24 -34.43
C ASP A 95 8.69 -13.80 -33.05
N ASN A 96 9.00 -14.76 -32.15
CA ASN A 96 9.54 -14.47 -30.81
C ASN A 96 8.65 -13.49 -30.01
N GLU A 97 7.36 -13.43 -30.37
CA GLU A 97 6.36 -12.70 -29.64
C GLU A 97 5.71 -13.58 -28.60
N ILE A 98 5.58 -13.05 -27.40
CA ILE A 98 4.78 -13.68 -26.36
C ILE A 98 3.62 -12.76 -26.01
N ARG A 99 2.48 -13.37 -25.71
CA ARG A 99 1.33 -12.68 -25.16
C ARG A 99 1.46 -12.65 -23.64
N ILE A 100 1.50 -11.45 -23.09
CA ILE A 100 1.40 -11.22 -21.66
C ILE A 100 -0.07 -10.97 -21.32
N THR A 101 -0.55 -11.61 -20.26
CA THR A 101 -1.85 -11.34 -19.65
C THR A 101 -1.66 -11.09 -18.17
N SER A 102 -2.05 -9.91 -17.70
CA SER A 102 -1.93 -9.51 -16.30
C SER A 102 -3.29 -9.20 -15.70
N HIS A 103 -3.49 -9.64 -14.47
CA HIS A 103 -4.65 -9.38 -13.64
C HIS A 103 -4.14 -8.75 -12.35
N ILE A 104 -4.43 -7.47 -12.16
CA ILE A 104 -3.93 -6.69 -11.04
C ILE A 104 -5.14 -6.16 -10.27
N LYS A 105 -5.16 -6.39 -8.97
CA LYS A 105 -6.26 -5.96 -8.10
C LYS A 105 -5.76 -5.23 -6.88
N ASP A 106 -6.54 -4.25 -6.43
CA ASP A 106 -6.36 -3.54 -5.19
C ASP A 106 -7.70 -3.31 -4.48
N SER A 107 -7.69 -3.23 -3.16
CA SER A 107 -8.91 -3.02 -2.35
C SER A 107 -9.44 -1.58 -2.45
N THR A 108 -8.53 -0.62 -2.66
CA THR A 108 -8.84 0.82 -2.74
C THR A 108 -9.09 1.23 -4.19
N ASN A 109 -8.03 1.39 -4.98
CA ASN A 109 -7.97 1.60 -6.42
C ASN A 109 -6.49 1.64 -6.83
N LEU A 110 -6.19 1.11 -8.00
CA LEU A 110 -4.89 1.27 -8.62
C LEU A 110 -4.69 2.73 -9.05
N LYS A 111 -3.44 3.20 -9.00
CA LYS A 111 -3.02 4.51 -9.52
C LYS A 111 -2.30 4.33 -10.84
N ASN A 112 -1.29 3.46 -10.85
CA ASN A 112 -0.55 3.13 -12.06
C ASN A 112 0.03 1.71 -12.01
N ILE A 113 0.26 1.18 -13.21
CA ILE A 113 0.97 -0.07 -13.45
C ILE A 113 2.03 0.19 -14.51
N ASN A 114 3.28 -0.10 -14.19
CA ASN A 114 4.41 0.01 -15.10
C ASN A 114 4.93 -1.37 -15.46
N TYR A 115 5.23 -1.58 -16.74
CA TYR A 115 5.84 -2.80 -17.25
C TYR A 115 7.20 -2.48 -17.86
N PHE A 116 8.20 -3.29 -17.52
CA PHE A 116 9.56 -3.17 -18.01
C PHE A 116 10.02 -4.52 -18.58
N LEU A 117 10.73 -4.48 -19.69
CA LEU A 117 11.40 -5.62 -20.29
C LEU A 117 12.90 -5.33 -20.35
N ASN A 118 13.71 -6.15 -19.69
CA ASN A 118 15.16 -5.96 -19.59
C ASN A 118 15.50 -4.50 -19.21
N GLU A 119 14.88 -4.04 -18.11
CA GLU A 119 15.04 -2.68 -17.54
C GLU A 119 14.46 -1.53 -18.37
N LYS A 120 14.02 -1.78 -19.61
CA LYS A 120 13.37 -0.76 -20.45
C LYS A 120 11.88 -0.74 -20.20
N LYS A 121 11.32 0.43 -19.91
CA LYS A 121 9.87 0.60 -19.79
C LYS A 121 9.20 0.36 -21.14
N ILE A 122 8.23 -0.53 -21.18
CA ILE A 122 7.50 -0.90 -22.39
C ILE A 122 6.02 -0.53 -22.34
N ARG A 123 5.45 -0.32 -21.15
CA ARG A 123 4.02 -0.02 -20.99
C ARG A 123 3.72 0.71 -19.68
N LEU A 124 2.68 1.54 -19.71
CA LEU A 124 2.10 2.23 -18.55
C LEU A 124 0.59 2.19 -18.65
N ILE A 125 -0.08 1.81 -17.56
CA ILE A 125 -1.51 1.97 -17.39
C ILE A 125 -1.71 2.92 -16.21
N SER A 126 -2.48 3.99 -16.40
CA SER A 126 -2.86 4.91 -15.33
C SER A 126 -4.37 5.00 -15.29
N LYS A 127 -4.98 4.16 -14.46
CA LYS A 127 -6.44 4.05 -14.31
C LYS A 127 -6.79 3.97 -12.85
N ASN A 128 -7.83 4.70 -12.46
CA ASN A 128 -8.40 4.69 -11.13
C ASN A 128 -9.46 3.59 -11.00
N GLU A 129 -9.02 2.33 -11.01
CA GLU A 129 -9.89 1.15 -10.96
C GLU A 129 -9.35 0.15 -9.92
N LYS A 130 -10.25 -0.56 -9.24
CA LYS A 130 -9.86 -1.64 -8.30
C LYS A 130 -9.28 -2.87 -8.98
N PHE A 131 -9.59 -3.06 -10.27
CA PHE A 131 -9.23 -4.24 -11.01
C PHE A 131 -8.84 -3.86 -12.43
N ILE A 132 -7.65 -4.25 -12.85
CA ILE A 132 -7.13 -4.01 -14.20
C ILE A 132 -6.73 -5.36 -14.80
N ASN A 133 -7.40 -5.69 -15.91
CA ASN A 133 -6.98 -6.74 -16.82
C ASN A 133 -6.29 -6.09 -18.01
N ASP A 134 -5.07 -6.53 -18.29
CA ASP A 134 -4.32 -6.05 -19.44
C ASP A 134 -3.70 -7.21 -20.20
N SER A 135 -3.74 -7.11 -21.53
CA SER A 135 -3.12 -8.08 -22.42
C SER A 135 -2.46 -7.39 -23.59
N PHE A 136 -1.22 -7.76 -23.86
CA PHE A 136 -0.40 -7.18 -24.92
C PHE A 136 0.69 -8.16 -25.34
N ASN A 137 1.22 -7.98 -26.55
CA ASN A 137 2.34 -8.75 -27.04
C ASN A 137 3.65 -8.03 -26.76
N ILE A 138 4.71 -8.80 -26.53
CA ILE A 138 6.08 -8.29 -26.46
C ILE A 138 6.99 -9.16 -27.32
N LYS A 139 7.90 -8.51 -28.04
CA LYS A 139 8.97 -9.19 -28.76
C LYS A 139 10.15 -9.45 -27.83
N LEU A 140 10.58 -10.70 -27.75
CA LEU A 140 11.71 -11.09 -26.92
C LEU A 140 13.03 -10.90 -27.68
N LYS A 141 14.09 -10.62 -26.92
CA LYS A 141 15.45 -10.74 -27.42
C LYS A 141 15.92 -12.19 -27.31
N PRO A 142 16.93 -12.60 -28.10
CA PRO A 142 17.74 -13.77 -27.83
C PRO A 142 18.07 -13.99 -26.35
N GLY A 143 17.88 -15.21 -25.86
CA GLY A 143 18.23 -15.63 -24.52
C GLY A 143 17.21 -15.25 -23.44
N ARG A 144 17.71 -14.96 -22.23
CA ARG A 144 16.87 -14.73 -21.04
C ARG A 144 16.38 -13.29 -20.98
N ASN A 145 15.05 -13.12 -21.00
CA ASN A 145 14.39 -11.84 -20.85
C ASN A 145 13.75 -11.72 -19.46
N LYS A 146 13.87 -10.55 -18.82
CA LYS A 146 13.26 -10.23 -17.54
C LYS A 146 12.07 -9.29 -17.74
N LEU A 147 10.87 -9.78 -17.48
CA LEU A 147 9.66 -8.95 -17.37
C LEU A 147 9.49 -8.53 -15.91
N TYR A 148 9.38 -7.22 -15.70
CA TYR A 148 9.20 -6.61 -14.39
C TYR A 148 7.95 -5.73 -14.40
N ILE A 149 7.08 -5.90 -13.41
CA ILE A 149 5.81 -5.19 -13.30
C ILE A 149 5.76 -4.53 -11.93
N ILE A 150 5.47 -3.23 -11.89
CA ILE A 150 5.26 -2.46 -10.66
C ILE A 150 3.83 -1.95 -10.66
N ALA A 151 3.06 -2.24 -9.63
CA ALA A 151 1.74 -1.67 -9.42
C ALA A 151 1.75 -0.80 -8.16
N SER A 152 1.14 0.38 -8.25
CA SER A 152 0.91 1.25 -7.11
C SER A 152 -0.59 1.51 -6.93
N ASP A 153 -1.07 1.48 -5.70
CA ASP A 153 -2.42 1.96 -5.37
C ASP A 153 -2.48 3.49 -5.32
N LYS A 154 -3.67 4.03 -5.05
CA LYS A 154 -3.93 5.46 -4.85
C LYS A 154 -3.15 6.10 -3.70
N LYS A 155 -2.70 5.30 -2.75
CA LYS A 155 -1.94 5.72 -1.56
C LYS A 155 -0.44 5.54 -1.75
N ASP A 156 -0.01 5.24 -2.97
CA ASP A 156 1.37 4.99 -3.34
C ASP A 156 2.01 3.75 -2.67
N ILE A 157 1.19 2.84 -2.12
CA ILE A 157 1.65 1.50 -1.72
C ILE A 157 1.97 0.72 -2.98
N LYS A 158 3.20 0.19 -3.04
CA LYS A 158 3.73 -0.49 -4.22
C LYS A 158 3.90 -1.97 -3.98
N THR A 159 3.68 -2.72 -5.04
CA THR A 159 4.05 -4.12 -5.16
C THR A 159 4.80 -4.32 -6.47
N TYR A 160 5.56 -5.39 -6.57
CA TYR A 160 6.22 -5.75 -7.82
C TYR A 160 6.15 -7.25 -8.09
N LYS A 161 6.28 -7.62 -9.37
CA LYS A 161 6.42 -9.01 -9.80
C LYS A 161 7.46 -9.12 -10.90
N GLU A 162 8.29 -10.14 -10.78
CA GLU A 162 9.32 -10.49 -11.75
C GLU A 162 9.03 -11.85 -12.37
N ILE A 163 9.26 -11.96 -13.67
CA ILE A 163 9.13 -13.20 -14.44
C ILE A 163 10.28 -13.25 -15.43
N PHE A 164 10.90 -14.43 -15.54
CA PHE A 164 11.92 -14.68 -16.55
C PHE A 164 11.34 -15.52 -17.67
N ILE A 165 11.66 -15.13 -18.89
CA ILE A 165 11.14 -15.75 -20.09
C ILE A 165 12.32 -15.95 -21.03
N THR A 166 12.59 -17.20 -21.37
CA THR A 166 13.71 -17.56 -22.24
C THR A 166 13.20 -17.64 -23.67
N ASN A 167 13.85 -16.92 -24.57
CA ASN A 167 13.75 -17.12 -26.00
C ASN A 167 14.98 -17.91 -26.44
N ASN A 168 14.80 -19.17 -26.81
CA ASN A 168 15.87 -19.90 -27.46
C ASN A 168 15.89 -19.42 -28.90
N ASP A 169 16.99 -18.81 -29.33
CA ASP A 169 17.22 -18.66 -30.76
C ASP A 169 17.41 -20.07 -31.33
N GLU A 170 16.65 -20.41 -32.36
CA GLU A 170 17.00 -21.51 -33.26
C GLU A 170 18.10 -21.05 -34.22
#